data_AF-A0A9Q0E540-F1
#
_entry.id   AF-A0A9Q0E540-F1
#
_cell.length_a   1.000
_cell.length_b   1.000
_cell.length_c   1.000
_cell.angle_alpha   90.00
_cell.angle_beta   90.00
_cell.angle_gamma   90.00
#
_symmetry.space_group_name_H-M   'P 1'
#
loop_
_entity.id
_entity.type
_entity.pdbx_description
1 polymer ?
#
loop_
_entity_poly.entity_id
_entity_poly.type
_entity_poly.pdbx_seq_one_letter_code
_entity_poly.pdbx_strand_id
1 'polypeptide(L)'
;DFRYVVFHPFLDEILVGKIKYCSQEGVYVTMGFFDDILIPPESLQQPAKFDETEQVWLWEYETDEGAHDLYMDQGEEIRFRVTDEVFLDTSPSGPAPATPDAPVQPGQPTPPVAEDAQKKEAPYTLVGTICEPGLGLLSWWNS
;
A
#
# COMPACT_ATOMS: atom_id res chain seq x y z
N ASP A 1 -36.38 3.60 -0.46
CA ASP A 1 -35.34 4.26 0.35
C ASP A 1 -34.58 3.19 1.09
N PHE A 2 -33.25 3.21 1.01
CA PHE A 2 -32.38 2.26 1.70
C PHE A 2 -31.10 2.95 2.12
N ARG A 3 -30.48 2.44 3.19
CA ARG A 3 -29.22 2.93 3.74
C ARG A 3 -28.23 1.77 3.78
N TYR A 4 -26.97 2.07 3.57
CA TYR A 4 -25.87 1.12 3.62
C TYR A 4 -24.73 1.72 4.43
N VAL A 5 -23.91 0.84 5.01
CA VAL A 5 -22.68 1.21 5.72
C VAL A 5 -21.53 1.11 4.72
N VAL A 6 -20.71 2.16 4.66
CA VAL A 6 -19.52 2.23 3.79
C VAL A 6 -18.31 2.43 4.68
N PHE A 7 -17.23 1.71 4.39
CA PHE A 7 -15.91 2.06 4.91
C PHE A 7 -15.33 3.20 4.08
N HIS A 8 -15.29 4.38 4.66
CA HIS A 8 -14.76 5.59 4.05
C HIS A 8 -14.19 6.45 5.18
N PRO A 9 -12.95 6.15 5.64
CA PRO A 9 -12.32 6.90 6.71
C PRO A 9 -12.08 8.34 6.28
N PHE A 10 -12.04 9.26 7.24
CA PHE A 10 -11.79 10.68 6.96
C PHE A 10 -10.30 11.01 7.10
N LEU A 11 -9.86 12.10 6.46
CA LEU A 11 -8.51 12.62 6.64
C LEU A 11 -8.24 12.95 8.10
N ASP A 12 -7.03 12.65 8.56
CA ASP A 12 -6.59 12.72 9.95
C ASP A 12 -7.22 11.69 10.90
N GLU A 13 -8.04 10.76 10.42
CA GLU A 13 -8.51 9.64 11.23
C GLU A 13 -7.34 8.72 11.62
N ILE A 14 -7.31 8.29 12.88
CA ILE A 14 -6.30 7.36 13.39
C ILE A 14 -6.89 5.95 13.39
N LEU A 15 -6.23 5.05 12.67
CA LEU A 15 -6.63 3.65 12.52
C LEU A 15 -5.53 2.73 13.04
N VAL A 16 -5.91 1.49 13.37
CA VAL A 16 -4.98 0.42 13.75
C VAL A 16 -5.20 -0.76 12.81
N GLY A 17 -4.16 -1.11 12.09
CA GLY A 17 -4.12 -2.28 11.21
C GLY A 17 -2.92 -3.16 11.51
N LYS A 18 -2.62 -4.08 10.60
CA LYS A 18 -1.42 -4.93 10.66
C LYS A 18 -0.54 -4.71 9.45
N ILE A 19 0.77 -4.81 9.64
CA ILE A 19 1.72 -4.78 8.52
C ILE A 19 1.46 -6.02 7.66
N LYS A 20 1.04 -5.80 6.41
CA LYS A 20 0.83 -6.88 5.44
C LYS A 20 2.17 -7.31 4.85
N TYR A 21 3.00 -6.36 4.46
CA TYR A 21 4.40 -6.51 4.03
C TYR A 21 5.05 -5.13 3.90
N CYS A 22 6.37 -5.10 3.74
CA CYS A 22 7.12 -3.90 3.40
C CYS A 22 7.74 -4.04 2.01
N SER A 23 7.99 -2.90 1.36
CA SER A 23 8.78 -2.80 0.14
C SER A 23 9.48 -1.44 0.09
N GLN A 24 10.30 -1.20 -0.94
CA GLN A 24 10.88 0.12 -1.17
C GLN A 24 9.83 1.24 -1.31
N GLU A 25 8.61 0.93 -1.76
CA GLU A 25 7.50 1.91 -1.87
C GLU A 25 6.90 2.28 -0.52
N GLY A 26 7.21 1.56 0.56
CA GLY A 26 6.73 1.83 1.91
C GLY A 26 6.22 0.60 2.66
N VAL A 27 5.42 0.86 3.69
CA VAL A 27 4.78 -0.16 4.53
C VAL A 27 3.34 -0.34 4.08
N TYR A 28 2.97 -1.55 3.68
CA TYR A 28 1.59 -1.88 3.31
C TYR A 28 0.85 -2.42 4.51
N VAL A 29 -0.36 -1.89 4.75
CA VAL A 29 -1.16 -2.21 5.93
C VAL A 29 -2.45 -2.90 5.52
N THR A 30 -2.88 -3.88 6.30
CA THR A 30 -4.18 -4.54 6.17
C THR A 30 -5.04 -4.27 7.40
N MET A 31 -6.33 -4.01 7.16
CA MET A 31 -7.40 -3.97 8.17
C MET A 31 -8.17 -5.30 8.24
N GLY A 32 -7.71 -6.33 7.51
CA GLY A 32 -8.37 -7.63 7.35
C GLY A 32 -9.47 -7.64 6.28
N PHE A 33 -10.25 -6.56 6.16
CA PHE A 33 -11.27 -6.40 5.11
C PHE A 33 -10.88 -5.40 4.01
N PHE A 34 -9.81 -4.63 4.21
CA PHE A 34 -9.28 -3.63 3.28
C PHE A 34 -7.75 -3.65 3.34
N ASP A 35 -7.10 -3.72 2.18
CA ASP A 35 -5.66 -4.01 2.04
C ASP A 35 -4.90 -2.92 1.27
N ASP A 36 -5.61 -2.00 0.61
CA ASP A 36 -5.02 -0.97 -0.25
C ASP A 36 -4.64 0.27 0.58
N ILE A 37 -3.76 0.07 1.57
CA ILE A 37 -3.26 1.10 2.48
C ILE A 37 -1.73 1.13 2.38
N LEU A 38 -1.18 2.30 2.04
CA LEU A 38 0.27 2.53 1.95
C LEU A 38 0.71 3.62 2.92
N ILE A 39 1.81 3.36 3.62
CA ILE A 39 2.55 4.37 4.39
C ILE A 39 3.89 4.58 3.68
N PRO A 40 4.06 5.67 2.91
CA PRO A 40 5.24 5.87 2.09
C PRO A 40 6.47 6.26 2.93
N PRO A 41 7.70 6.08 2.41
CA PRO A 41 8.95 6.26 3.16
C PRO A 41 9.09 7.64 3.82
N GLU A 42 8.68 8.69 3.13
CA GLU A 42 8.70 10.07 3.60
C GLU A 42 7.74 10.32 4.79
N SER A 43 6.79 9.41 5.00
CA SER A 43 5.80 9.46 6.09
C SER A 43 6.10 8.47 7.22
N LEU A 44 7.26 7.80 7.16
CA LEU A 44 7.79 6.98 8.26
C LEU A 44 8.50 7.84 9.31
N GLN A 45 8.74 7.25 10.48
CA GLN A 45 9.54 7.89 11.53
C GLN A 45 11.00 8.00 11.10
N GLN A 46 11.59 9.17 11.32
CA GLN A 46 12.94 9.48 10.85
C GLN A 46 13.95 9.39 11.99
N PRO A 47 15.18 8.92 11.72
CA PRO A 47 15.64 8.36 10.44
C PRO A 47 15.10 6.94 10.15
N ALA A 48 14.52 6.75 8.95
CA ALA A 48 14.07 5.45 8.46
C ALA A 48 15.07 4.83 7.47
N LYS A 49 15.26 3.51 7.52
CA LYS A 49 16.04 2.77 6.52
C LYS A 49 15.28 1.52 6.07
N PHE A 50 15.45 1.17 4.79
CA PHE A 50 14.91 -0.06 4.24
C PHE A 50 16.03 -1.09 4.10
N ASP A 51 15.83 -2.27 4.68
CA ASP A 51 16.69 -3.42 4.44
C ASP A 51 16.14 -4.22 3.25
N GLU A 52 16.85 -4.18 2.11
CA GLU A 52 16.44 -4.91 0.90
C GLU A 52 16.57 -6.43 1.04
N THR A 53 17.45 -6.91 1.91
CA THR A 53 17.66 -8.36 2.10
C THR A 53 16.51 -8.94 2.93
N GLU A 54 16.12 -8.24 3.99
CA GLU A 54 15.07 -8.68 4.90
C GLU A 54 13.68 -8.20 4.48
N GLN A 55 13.60 -7.24 3.54
CA GLN A 55 12.36 -6.60 3.08
C GLN A 55 11.56 -5.99 4.24
N VAL A 56 12.26 -5.24 5.10
CA VAL A 56 11.71 -4.57 6.28
C VAL A 56 12.15 -3.12 6.33
N TRP A 57 11.29 -2.26 6.87
CA TRP A 57 11.66 -0.91 7.28
C TRP A 57 12.08 -0.92 8.75
N LEU A 58 13.10 -0.13 9.09
CA LEU A 58 13.50 0.14 10.45
C LEU A 58 13.51 1.64 10.73
N TRP A 59 13.20 1.99 11.96
CA TRP A 59 13.38 3.32 12.51
C TRP A 59 14.56 3.31 13.48
N GLU A 60 15.53 4.19 13.24
CA GLU A 60 16.70 4.38 14.10
C GLU A 60 16.35 5.39 15.22
N TYR A 61 16.03 4.87 16.40
CA TYR A 61 15.69 5.67 17.56
C TYR A 61 16.93 6.03 18.38
N GLU A 62 17.29 7.31 18.39
CA GLU A 62 18.42 7.81 19.17
C GLU A 62 18.05 8.02 20.65
N THR A 63 18.87 7.48 21.54
CA THR A 63 18.81 7.67 23.00
C THR A 63 20.16 8.12 23.54
N ASP A 64 20.20 8.52 24.82
CA ASP A 64 21.46 8.85 25.51
C ASP A 64 22.45 7.66 25.59
N GLU A 65 21.95 6.43 25.40
CA GLU A 65 22.72 5.18 25.46
C GLU A 65 23.19 4.70 24.06
N GLY A 66 22.69 5.33 22.99
CA GLY A 66 23.00 4.99 21.60
C GLY A 66 21.77 4.95 20.70
N ALA A 67 21.98 4.55 19.44
CA ALA A 67 20.91 4.32 18.47
C ALA A 67 20.36 2.90 18.60
N HIS A 68 19.03 2.77 18.59
CA HIS A 68 18.31 1.51 18.61
C HIS A 68 17.50 1.33 17.33
N ASP A 69 17.67 0.19 16.67
CA ASP A 69 16.95 -0.13 15.45
C ASP A 69 15.61 -0.79 15.81
N LEU A 70 14.51 -0.12 15.45
CA LEU A 70 13.14 -0.58 15.66
C LEU A 70 12.55 -1.05 14.34
N TYR A 71 12.48 -2.36 14.16
CA TYR A 71 11.99 -3.00 12.94
C TYR A 71 10.47 -2.95 12.85
N MET A 72 9.97 -2.85 11.62
CA MET A 72 8.54 -2.90 11.28
C MET A 72 8.21 -4.27 10.68
N ASP A 73 8.00 -5.28 11.54
CA ASP A 73 7.86 -6.66 11.10
C ASP A 73 6.47 -6.97 10.55
N GLN A 74 6.42 -7.93 9.61
CA GLN A 74 5.17 -8.41 9.04
C GLN A 74 4.24 -8.97 10.14
N GLY A 75 2.98 -8.56 10.11
CA GLY A 75 1.93 -9.01 11.02
C GLY A 75 1.82 -8.22 12.32
N GLU A 76 2.76 -7.32 12.62
CA GLU A 76 2.68 -6.45 13.80
C GLU A 76 1.57 -5.41 13.66
N GLU A 77 0.99 -5.02 14.80
CA GLU A 77 -0.04 -4.00 14.86
C GLU A 77 0.58 -2.62 14.75
N ILE A 78 0.08 -1.84 13.79
CA ILE A 78 0.56 -0.50 13.48
C ILE A 78 -0.59 0.50 13.58
N ARG A 79 -0.36 1.57 14.34
CA ARG A 79 -1.24 2.73 14.45
C ARG A 79 -0.78 3.79 13.47
N PHE A 80 -1.64 4.20 12.55
CA PHE A 80 -1.32 5.20 11.54
C PHE A 80 -2.46 6.22 11.44
N ARG A 81 -2.12 7.41 10.94
CA ARG A 81 -3.10 8.44 10.61
C ARG A 81 -3.31 8.48 9.11
N VAL A 82 -4.56 8.54 8.65
CA VAL A 82 -4.91 8.72 7.24
C VAL A 82 -4.55 10.15 6.82
N THR A 83 -3.76 10.31 5.77
CA THR A 83 -3.32 11.63 5.28
C THR A 83 -3.84 11.95 3.89
N ASP A 84 -4.13 10.93 3.08
CA ASP A 84 -4.69 11.11 1.75
C ASP A 84 -5.54 9.90 1.34
N GLU A 85 -6.39 10.11 0.34
CA GLU A 85 -7.18 9.06 -0.28
C GLU A 85 -7.25 9.26 -1.80
N VAL A 86 -7.17 8.14 -2.53
CA VAL A 86 -7.14 8.15 -3.99
C VAL A 86 -8.22 7.22 -4.53
N PHE A 87 -9.07 7.77 -5.39
CA PHE A 87 -10.05 7.01 -6.17
C PHE A 87 -9.61 6.97 -7.63
N LEU A 88 -9.47 5.76 -8.17
CA LEU A 88 -9.13 5.51 -9.56
C LEU A 88 -10.34 4.96 -10.30
N ASP A 89 -10.70 5.60 -11.41
CA ASP A 89 -11.74 5.09 -12.29
C ASP A 89 -11.20 3.86 -13.04
N THR A 90 -11.75 2.70 -12.70
CA THR A 90 -11.39 1.40 -13.30
C THR A 90 -12.36 1.01 -14.43
N SER A 91 -13.13 1.97 -14.96
CA SER A 91 -13.96 1.74 -16.14
C SER A 91 -13.10 1.24 -17.31
N PRO A 92 -13.58 0.25 -18.08
CA PRO A 92 -12.83 -0.26 -19.22
C PRO A 92 -12.54 0.89 -20.19
N SER A 93 -11.27 1.19 -20.40
CA SER A 93 -10.86 2.01 -21.53
C SER A 93 -11.35 1.30 -22.80
N GLY A 94 -12.05 2.03 -23.67
CA GLY A 94 -12.78 1.47 -24.82
C GLY A 94 -11.94 0.49 -25.66
N PRO A 95 -12.59 -0.32 -26.52
CA PRO A 95 -11.91 -1.38 -27.25
C PRO A 95 -10.65 -0.85 -27.92
N ALA A 96 -9.51 -1.50 -27.64
CA ALA A 96 -8.23 -1.17 -28.26
C ALA A 96 -8.44 -1.05 -29.78
N PRO A 97 -7.85 -0.04 -30.45
CA PRO A 97 -8.02 0.10 -31.88
C PRO A 97 -7.60 -1.20 -32.55
N ALA A 98 -8.57 -1.86 -33.19
CA ALA A 98 -8.29 -2.97 -34.08
C ALA A 98 -7.24 -2.47 -35.06
N THR A 99 -6.05 -3.07 -35.01
CA THR A 99 -5.04 -2.88 -36.05
C THR A 99 -5.71 -3.22 -37.37
N PRO A 100 -5.76 -2.29 -38.35
CA PRO A 100 -6.46 -2.56 -39.60
C PRO A 100 -5.70 -3.64 -40.38
N ASP A 101 -6.37 -4.77 -40.58
CA ASP A 101 -6.23 -5.73 -41.66
C ASP A 101 -4.81 -6.09 -42.14
N ALA A 102 -4.25 -7.14 -41.55
CA ALA A 102 -3.38 -8.07 -42.31
C ALA A 102 -4.23 -9.31 -42.67
N PRO A 103 -4.24 -9.77 -43.94
CA PRO A 103 -5.16 -10.82 -44.37
C PRO A 103 -4.81 -12.15 -43.69
N VAL A 104 -5.75 -12.67 -42.90
CA VAL A 104 -5.67 -13.98 -42.26
C VAL A 104 -5.74 -15.07 -43.34
N GLN A 105 -4.64 -15.79 -43.54
CA GLN A 105 -4.65 -17.07 -44.26
C GLN A 105 -5.27 -18.16 -43.37
N PRO A 106 -6.21 -18.97 -43.88
CA PRO A 106 -6.82 -20.04 -43.08
C PRO A 106 -5.82 -21.18 -42.85
N GLY A 107 -5.36 -21.35 -41.61
CA GLY A 107 -4.56 -22.53 -41.23
C GLY A 107 -3.49 -22.37 -40.15
N GLN A 108 -3.30 -21.19 -39.54
CA GLN A 108 -2.37 -21.03 -38.41
C GLN A 108 -3.10 -20.83 -37.08
N PRO A 109 -2.66 -21.47 -35.98
CA PRO A 109 -3.16 -21.16 -34.65
C PRO A 109 -2.83 -19.70 -34.33
N THR A 110 -3.85 -18.94 -33.97
CA THR A 110 -3.73 -17.58 -33.42
C THR A 110 -2.77 -17.62 -32.23
N PRO A 111 -1.72 -16.79 -32.18
CA PRO A 111 -0.98 -16.61 -30.94
C PRO A 111 -1.97 -16.09 -29.88
N PRO A 112 -1.87 -16.55 -28.62
CA PRO A 112 -2.70 -15.99 -27.56
C PRO A 112 -2.43 -14.49 -27.52
N VAL A 113 -3.52 -13.72 -27.60
CA VAL A 113 -3.52 -12.29 -27.31
C VAL A 113 -2.83 -12.17 -25.96
N ALA A 114 -1.69 -11.48 -25.92
CA ALA A 114 -1.07 -11.11 -24.66
C ALA A 114 -2.13 -10.33 -23.89
N GLU A 115 -2.71 -10.94 -22.85
CA GLU A 115 -3.40 -10.21 -21.82
C GLU A 115 -2.36 -9.22 -21.30
N ASP A 116 -2.50 -7.96 -21.74
CA ASP A 116 -1.79 -6.85 -21.14
C ASP A 116 -2.06 -6.97 -19.65
N ALA A 117 -1.04 -7.42 -18.92
CA ALA A 117 -0.96 -7.37 -17.48
C ALA A 117 -0.79 -5.88 -17.10
N GLN A 118 -1.72 -5.03 -17.54
CA GLN A 118 -1.99 -3.76 -16.90
C GLN A 118 -2.21 -4.13 -15.44
N LYS A 119 -1.21 -3.85 -14.60
CA LYS A 119 -1.36 -3.81 -13.15
C LYS A 119 -2.64 -3.01 -12.91
N LYS A 120 -3.74 -3.69 -12.60
CA LYS A 120 -4.99 -3.03 -12.25
C LYS A 120 -4.71 -2.30 -10.94
N GLU A 121 -4.50 -1.00 -11.04
CA GLU A 121 -4.35 -0.14 -9.87
C GLU A 121 -5.62 -0.25 -9.02
N ALA A 122 -5.45 -0.24 -7.69
CA ALA A 122 -6.57 -0.41 -6.78
C ALA A 122 -7.56 0.77 -6.93
N PRO A 123 -8.87 0.53 -7.08
CA PRO A 123 -9.84 1.59 -7.32
C PRO A 123 -9.99 2.56 -6.15
N TYR A 124 -9.63 2.12 -4.94
CA TYR A 124 -9.59 2.96 -3.75
C TYR A 124 -8.32 2.63 -2.97
N THR A 125 -7.48 3.64 -2.75
CA THR A 125 -6.23 3.52 -1.98
C THR A 125 -6.20 4.57 -0.89
N LEU A 126 -5.75 4.18 0.31
CA LEU A 126 -5.49 5.09 1.41
C LEU A 126 -3.99 5.29 1.58
N VAL A 127 -3.61 6.53 1.86
CA VAL A 127 -2.22 6.89 2.22
C VAL A 127 -2.20 7.31 3.68
N GLY A 128 -1.25 6.75 4.44
CA GLY A 128 -1.10 7.00 5.86
C GLY A 128 0.26 7.57 6.25
N THR A 129 0.35 8.04 7.49
CA THR A 129 1.61 8.46 8.13
C THR A 129 1.77 7.87 9.53
N ILE A 130 3.03 7.69 9.94
CA ILE A 130 3.43 7.32 11.30
C ILE A 130 4.50 8.25 11.88
N CYS A 131 4.80 9.38 11.23
CA CYS A 131 5.91 10.25 11.61
C CYS A 131 5.71 11.01 12.94
N GLU A 132 4.53 10.92 13.55
CA GLU A 132 4.19 11.63 14.78
C GLU A 132 4.37 10.75 16.03
N PRO A 133 4.72 11.34 17.19
CA PRO A 133 4.81 10.61 18.45
C PRO A 133 3.50 9.89 18.79
N GLY A 134 3.60 8.61 19.19
CA GLY A 134 2.45 7.77 19.51
C GLY A 134 1.81 7.05 18.32
N LEU A 135 2.31 7.26 17.10
CA LEU A 135 2.01 6.46 15.90
C LEU A 135 3.12 5.44 15.63
N GLY A 136 2.94 4.55 14.66
CA GLY A 136 3.84 3.42 14.41
C GLY A 136 3.37 2.17 15.14
N LEU A 137 4.30 1.24 15.39
CA LEU A 137 3.93 -0.04 16.00
C LEU A 137 3.45 0.17 17.43
N LEU A 138 2.41 -0.57 17.82
CA LEU A 138 1.87 -0.48 19.19
C LEU A 138 2.91 -0.91 20.23
N SER A 139 3.80 -1.84 19.87
CA SER A 139 4.89 -2.33 20.71
C SER A 139 5.91 -1.23 21.06
N TRP A 140 6.05 -0.18 20.26
CA TRP A 140 6.99 0.92 20.54
C TRP A 140 6.56 1.80 21.72
N TRP A 141 5.27 1.81 22.06
CA TRP A 141 4.69 2.77 23.02
C TRP A 141 4.16 2.12 24.28
N ASN A 142 4.00 0.80 24.30
CA ASN A 142 3.52 0.07 25.46
C ASN A 142 4.72 -0.28 26.35
N SER A 143 4.92 0.52 27.41
CA SER A 143 5.78 0.21 28.57
C SER A 143 4.95 -0.25 29.76
#